data_AF-A0A2A8GV89-F1
#
_entry.id   AF-A0A2A8GV89-F1
#
_cell.length_a   1.000
_cell.length_b   1.000
_cell.length_c   1.000
_cell.angle_alpha   90.00
_cell.angle_beta   90.00
_cell.angle_gamma   90.00
#
_symmetry.space_group_name_H-M   'P 1'
#
loop_
_entity.id
_entity.type
_entity.pdbx_description
1 polymer ?
#
loop_
_entity_poly.entity_id
_entity_poly.type
_entity_poly.pdbx_seq_one_letter_code
_entity_poly.pdbx_strand_id
1 'polypeptide(L)'
;MIGGFIISFLVGMLIIIMGYQIHIKKRLFLIAGYQEETFVGDKEKLAKISGIFSYVIGITTALLPFGLESIGDAAGVGYGIFVVISTIVLVIWANVINKPHKSE
;
A
#
# COMPACT_ATOMS: atom_id res chain seq x y z
N MET A 1 -22.39 -0.14 14.70
CA MET A 1 -22.13 -0.96 13.49
C MET A 1 -21.91 -0.10 12.25
N ILE A 2 -22.87 0.72 11.80
CA ILE A 2 -22.77 1.48 10.53
C ILE A 2 -21.57 2.45 10.46
N GLY A 3 -21.25 3.15 11.56
CA GLY A 3 -20.13 4.09 11.57
C GLY A 3 -18.77 3.47 11.21
N GLY A 4 -18.50 2.25 11.69
CA GLY A 4 -17.26 1.53 11.37
C GLY A 4 -17.17 1.12 9.90
N PHE A 5 -18.31 0.75 9.28
CA PHE A 5 -18.39 0.47 7.84
C PHE A 5 -18.07 1.72 7.01
N ILE A 6 -18.70 2.85 7.34
CA ILE A 6 -18.50 4.11 6.63
C ILE A 6 -17.04 4.55 6.74
N ILE A 7 -16.45 4.52 7.94
CA ILE A 7 -15.05 4.92 8.14
C ILE A 7 -14.12 4.00 7.35
N SER A 8 -14.28 2.68 7.43
CA SER A 8 -13.43 1.72 6.72
C SER A 8 -13.51 1.91 5.20
N PHE A 9 -14.72 2.15 4.68
CA PHE A 9 -14.93 2.42 3.26
C PHE A 9 -14.27 3.73 2.81
N LEU A 10 -14.46 4.83 3.57
CA LEU A 10 -13.84 6.12 3.26
C LEU A 10 -12.31 6.04 3.32
N VAL A 11 -11.75 5.40 4.35
CA VAL A 11 -10.30 5.19 4.47
C VAL A 11 -9.78 4.33 3.32
N GLY A 12 -10.45 3.23 2.99
CA GLY A 12 -10.09 2.38 1.84
C GLY A 12 -10.08 3.16 0.53
N MET A 13 -11.10 4.00 0.31
CA MET A 13 -11.18 4.87 -0.87
C MET A 13 -10.04 5.90 -0.90
N LEU A 14 -9.72 6.55 0.23
CA LEU A 14 -8.59 7.48 0.32
C LEU A 14 -7.26 6.80 -0.03
N ILE A 15 -7.03 5.59 0.48
CA ILE A 15 -5.81 4.82 0.17
C ILE A 15 -5.74 4.49 -1.34
N ILE A 16 -6.87 4.12 -1.96
CA ILE A 16 -6.92 3.88 -3.41
C ILE A 16 -6.58 5.16 -4.18
N ILE A 17 -7.12 6.31 -3.78
CA ILE A 17 -6.83 7.60 -4.43
C ILE A 17 -5.33 7.95 -4.30
N MET A 18 -4.72 7.69 -3.13
CA MET A 18 -3.27 7.85 -2.96
C MET A 18 -2.50 6.89 -3.88
N GLY A 19 -2.91 5.62 -3.96
CA GLY A 19 -2.36 4.64 -4.88
C GLY A 19 -2.40 5.08 -6.34
N TYR A 20 -3.50 5.74 -6.75
CA TYR A 20 -3.65 6.29 -8.10
C TYR A 20 -2.68 7.44 -8.37
N GLN A 21 -2.50 8.33 -7.39
CA GLN A 21 -1.53 9.41 -7.50
C GLN A 21 -0.09 8.88 -7.58
N ILE A 22 0.23 7.81 -6.85
CA ILE A 22 1.54 7.16 -6.89
C ILE A 22 1.75 6.44 -8.23
N HIS A 23 0.78 5.64 -8.68
CA HIS A 23 0.91 4.82 -9.89
C HIS A 23 0.89 5.67 -11.17
N ILE A 24 -0.14 6.50 -11.36
CA ILE A 24 -0.40 7.20 -12.63
C ILE A 24 0.30 8.55 -12.67
N LYS A 25 0.17 9.34 -11.60
CA LYS A 25 0.81 10.67 -11.53
C LYS A 25 2.27 10.60 -11.06
N LYS A 26 2.78 9.40 -10.77
CA LYS A 26 4.17 9.14 -10.33
C LYS A 26 4.60 10.05 -9.16
N ARG A 27 3.67 10.39 -8.27
CA ARG A 27 3.93 11.24 -7.09
C ARG A 27 4.61 10.42 -5.99
N LEU A 28 5.88 10.06 -6.21
CA LEU A 28 6.66 9.20 -5.32
C LEU A 28 6.88 9.81 -3.92
N PHE A 29 6.81 11.13 -3.77
CA PHE A 29 6.90 11.80 -2.47
C PHE A 29 5.79 11.38 -1.48
N LEU A 30 4.70 10.79 -1.98
CA LEU A 30 3.63 10.22 -1.14
C LEU A 30 4.04 8.89 -0.47
N ILE A 31 5.13 8.27 -0.92
CA ILE A 31 5.69 7.07 -0.31
C ILE A 31 6.49 7.51 0.92
N ALA A 32 6.08 7.06 2.09
CA ALA A 32 6.79 7.36 3.33
C ALA A 32 8.25 6.86 3.27
N GLY A 33 9.18 7.74 3.64
CA GLY A 33 10.62 7.43 3.59
C GLY A 33 11.26 7.51 2.20
N TYR A 34 10.50 7.86 1.15
CA TYR A 34 11.09 8.14 -0.16
C TYR A 34 11.89 9.45 -0.12
N GLN A 35 13.16 9.37 -0.49
CA GLN A 35 14.05 10.52 -0.65
C GLN A 35 14.45 10.63 -2.12
N GLU A 36 14.03 11.71 -2.77
CA GLU A 36 14.29 11.90 -4.20
C GLU A 36 15.79 12.08 -4.50
N GLU A 37 16.54 12.68 -3.58
CA GLU A 37 17.98 12.96 -3.71
C GLU A 37 18.86 11.71 -3.67
N THR A 38 18.42 10.67 -2.94
CA THR A 38 19.19 9.43 -2.75
C THR A 38 18.69 8.29 -3.62
N PHE A 39 17.59 8.48 -4.34
CA PHE A 39 16.99 7.44 -5.17
C PHE A 39 17.64 7.36 -6.54
N VAL A 40 18.42 6.30 -6.75
CA VAL A 40 19.13 6.02 -8.01
C VAL A 40 18.47 4.91 -8.85
N GLY A 41 17.37 4.34 -8.36
CA GLY A 41 16.66 3.23 -8.97
C GLY A 41 15.63 3.59 -10.05
N ASP A 42 14.84 2.59 -10.45
CA ASP A 42 13.76 2.75 -11.42
C ASP A 42 12.49 3.34 -10.76
N LYS A 43 12.26 4.64 -11.01
CA LYS A 43 11.11 5.40 -10.49
C LYS A 43 9.77 4.83 -10.97
N GLU A 44 9.71 4.28 -12.18
CA GLU A 44 8.48 3.75 -12.77
C GLU A 44 8.07 2.42 -12.14
N LYS A 45 9.03 1.52 -11.95
CA LYS A 45 8.79 0.27 -11.20
C LYS A 45 8.37 0.55 -9.77
N LEU A 46 9.01 1.49 -9.09
CA LEU A 46 8.65 1.86 -7.72
C LEU A 46 7.22 2.42 -7.64
N ALA A 47 6.86 3.35 -8.53
CA ALA A 47 5.49 3.88 -8.63
C ALA A 47 4.45 2.77 -8.86
N LYS A 48 4.75 1.85 -9.78
CA LYS A 48 3.84 0.75 -10.12
C LYS A 48 3.59 -0.17 -8.94
N ILE A 49 4.64 -0.66 -8.28
CA ILE A 49 4.49 -1.60 -7.15
C ILE A 49 3.82 -0.91 -5.96
N SER A 50 4.25 0.31 -5.62
CA SER A 50 3.68 1.07 -4.48
C SER A 50 2.21 1.44 -4.72
N GLY A 51 1.86 1.75 -5.97
CA GLY A 51 0.49 1.99 -6.38
C GLY A 51 -0.40 0.75 -6.30
N ILE A 52 0.07 -0.39 -6.83
CA ILE A 52 -0.65 -1.67 -6.74
C ILE A 52 -0.83 -2.08 -5.28
N PHE A 53 0.21 -1.96 -4.46
CA PHE A 53 0.12 -2.19 -3.01
C PHE A 53 -0.99 -1.35 -2.38
N SER A 54 -1.02 -0.05 -2.67
CA SER A 54 -2.03 0.87 -2.14
C SER A 54 -3.44 0.47 -2.58
N TYR A 55 -3.64 0.04 -3.83
CA TYR A 55 -4.93 -0.46 -4.28
C TYR A 55 -5.39 -1.71 -3.54
N VAL A 56 -4.50 -2.69 -3.35
CA VAL A 56 -4.81 -3.93 -2.63
C VAL A 56 -5.16 -3.64 -1.17
N ILE A 57 -4.36 -2.81 -0.49
CA ILE A 57 -4.63 -2.40 0.89
C ILE A 57 -5.96 -1.63 0.95
N GLY A 58 -6.18 -0.66 0.07
CA GLY A 58 -7.42 0.12 0.09
C GLY A 58 -8.69 -0.73 -0.15
N ILE A 59 -8.64 -1.68 -1.09
CA ILE A 59 -9.75 -2.61 -1.34
C ILE A 59 -10.00 -3.51 -0.11
N THR A 60 -8.94 -4.10 0.44
CA THR A 60 -9.06 -4.98 1.62
C THR A 60 -9.54 -4.23 2.86
N THR A 61 -9.12 -2.97 3.06
CA THR A 61 -9.64 -2.09 4.12
C THR A 61 -11.12 -1.80 3.94
N ALA A 62 -11.57 -1.51 2.71
CA ALA A 62 -12.98 -1.27 2.44
C ALA A 62 -13.85 -2.52 2.67
N LEU A 63 -13.28 -3.72 2.47
CA LEU A 63 -13.95 -5.00 2.67
C LEU A 63 -13.84 -5.55 4.11
N LEU A 64 -12.89 -5.07 4.90
CA LEU A 64 -12.68 -5.47 6.30
C LEU A 64 -13.96 -5.54 7.15
N PRO A 65 -14.88 -4.56 7.12
CA PRO A 65 -16.06 -4.62 7.96
C PRO A 65 -16.99 -5.80 7.65
N PHE A 66 -17.03 -6.29 6.40
CA PHE A 66 -17.74 -7.53 6.05
C PHE A 66 -17.03 -8.77 6.63
N GLY A 67 -15.70 -8.76 6.65
CA GLY A 67 -14.91 -9.78 7.33
C GLY A 67 -15.20 -9.82 8.84
N LEU A 68 -15.22 -8.65 9.48
CA LEU A 68 -15.55 -8.54 10.90
C LEU A 68 -16.99 -8.99 11.20
N GLU A 69 -17.95 -8.73 10.31
CA GLU A 69 -19.33 -9.18 10.47
C GLU A 69 -19.48 -10.71 10.32
N SER A 70 -18.70 -11.33 9.44
CA SER A 70 -18.79 -12.76 9.13
C SER A 70 -18.01 -13.67 10.08
N ILE A 71 -16.77 -13.31 10.42
CA ILE A 71 -15.87 -14.15 11.23
C ILE A 71 -15.32 -13.43 12.48
N GLY A 72 -15.84 -12.24 12.80
CA GLY A 72 -15.49 -11.51 14.03
C GLY A 72 -14.03 -11.07 14.07
N ASP A 73 -13.46 -11.08 15.27
CA ASP A 73 -12.09 -10.62 15.54
C ASP A 73 -11.02 -11.35 14.72
N ALA A 74 -11.28 -12.59 14.30
CA ALA A 74 -10.37 -13.36 13.44
C ALA A 74 -10.09 -12.63 12.11
N ALA A 75 -11.06 -11.92 11.53
CA ALA A 75 -10.85 -11.08 10.35
C ALA A 75 -9.92 -9.91 10.64
N GLY A 76 -10.06 -9.27 11.81
CA GLY A 76 -9.21 -8.16 12.23
C GLY A 76 -7.75 -8.60 12.39
N VAL A 77 -7.52 -9.73 13.06
CA VAL A 77 -6.18 -10.33 13.22
C VAL A 77 -5.58 -10.71 11.86
N GLY A 78 -6.37 -11.39 11.01
CA GLY A 78 -5.92 -11.79 9.68
C GLY A 78 -5.55 -10.59 8.80
N TYR A 79 -6.37 -9.53 8.82
CA TYR A 79 -6.09 -8.28 8.12
C TYR A 79 -4.82 -7.61 8.65
N GLY A 80 -4.63 -7.55 9.97
CA GLY A 80 -3.41 -7.00 10.57
C GLY A 80 -2.14 -7.73 10.10
N ILE A 81 -2.16 -9.07 10.14
CA ILE A 81 -1.05 -9.90 9.63
C ILE A 81 -0.80 -9.63 8.15
N PHE A 82 -1.86 -9.58 7.35
CA PHE A 82 -1.77 -9.30 5.92
C PHE A 82 -1.09 -7.95 5.64
N VAL A 83 -1.54 -6.87 6.30
CA VAL A 83 -0.96 -5.53 6.14
C VAL A 83 0.53 -5.52 6.50
N VAL A 84 0.91 -6.17 7.61
CA VAL A 84 2.31 -6.23 8.05
C VAL A 84 3.17 -6.97 7.03
N ILE A 85 2.74 -8.15 6.57
CA ILE A 85 3.49 -8.94 5.58
C ILE A 85 3.61 -8.16 4.27
N SER A 86 2.51 -7.61 3.75
CA SER A 86 2.52 -6.84 2.50
C SER A 86 3.45 -5.62 2.61
N THR A 87 3.51 -4.96 3.77
CA THR A 87 4.42 -3.83 4.00
C THR A 87 5.89 -4.27 3.99
N ILE A 88 6.22 -5.37 4.66
CA ILE A 88 7.60 -5.93 4.64
C ILE A 88 8.01 -6.27 3.21
N VAL A 89 7.13 -6.93 2.46
CA VAL A 89 7.38 -7.27 1.04
C VAL A 89 7.61 -5.99 0.22
N LEU A 90 6.76 -4.96 0.37
CA LEU A 90 6.93 -3.69 -0.32
C LEU A 90 8.28 -3.05 -0.02
N VAL A 91 8.69 -2.99 1.26
CA VAL A 91 9.97 -2.39 1.68
C VAL A 91 11.16 -3.15 1.08
N ILE A 92 11.13 -4.48 1.09
CA ILE A 92 12.19 -5.29 0.47
C ILE A 92 12.27 -4.99 -1.03
N TRP A 93 11.14 -4.98 -1.74
CA TRP A 93 11.10 -4.69 -3.17
C TRP A 93 11.53 -3.26 -3.50
N ALA A 94 11.13 -2.28 -2.71
CA ALA A 94 11.54 -0.89 -2.87
C ALA A 94 13.07 -0.76 -2.71
N ASN A 95 13.66 -1.45 -1.73
CA ASN A 95 15.11 -1.49 -1.55
C ASN A 95 15.84 -2.19 -2.69
N VAL A 96 15.30 -3.29 -3.22
CA VAL A 96 15.87 -3.97 -4.40
C VAL A 96 15.85 -3.04 -5.63
N ILE A 97 14.76 -2.30 -5.83
CA ILE A 97 14.64 -1.32 -6.93
C ILE A 97 15.59 -0.14 -6.75
N ASN A 98 15.87 0.28 -5.51
CA ASN A 98 16.79 1.38 -5.22
C ASN A 98 18.28 1.01 -5.32
N LYS A 99 18.64 -0.23 -5.65
CA LYS A 99 20.05 -0.57 -5.86
C LYS A 99 20.56 0.08 -7.15
N PRO A 100 21.72 0.74 -7.13
CA PRO A 100 22.35 1.22 -8.36
C PRO A 100 22.62 0.02 -9.28
N HIS A 101 22.34 0.18 -10.57
CA HIS A 101 22.76 -0.80 -11.56
C HIS A 101 24.29 -0.86 -11.51
N LYS A 102 24.87 -2.00 -11.09
CA LYS A 102 26.30 -2.23 -11.27
C LYS A 102 26.55 -2.13 -12.79
N SER A 103 27.20 -1.05 -13.23
CA SER A 103 27.97 -1.07 -14.45
C SER A 103 29.19 -1.93 -14.16
N GLU A 104 29.13 -3.21 -14.53
CA GLU A 104 30.34 -4.01 -14.74
C GLU A 104 31.09 -3.50 -15.97
#